data_AF-A0A352VMM3-F1
#
_entry.id   AF-A0A352VMM3-F1
#
_cell.length_a   1.000
_cell.length_b   1.000
_cell.length_c   1.000
_cell.angle_alpha   90.00
_cell.angle_beta   90.00
_cell.angle_gamma   90.00
#
_symmetry.space_group_name_H-M   'P 1'
#
loop_
_entity.id
_entity.type
_entity.pdbx_description
1 polymer ?
#
loop_
_entity_poly.entity_id
_entity_poly.type
_entity_poly.pdbx_seq_one_letter_code
_entity_poly.pdbx_strand_id
1 'polypeptide(L)'
;MEDLTVRSERRQVGRDAPTKLDDLLYDAFYSAAIGGSVLGLFFLLVDVVAGQPFYTPSLMGSVLFLGMTPEAVTDIRLDLVAYVTMLHMGAFGALGLGLSILVYEVELHSHHPARVVTLLFLVIEGGFLISANVFMPGVVAAIGFGRILVGNVLTATAMVLFMLKSHNPKAWDRLLHGKPIKPIY
;
A
#
# COMPACT_ATOMS: atom_id res chain seq x y z
N MET A 1 21.96 1.96 -45.26
CA MET A 1 20.73 1.22 -44.92
C MET A 1 20.76 1.03 -43.42
N GLU A 2 20.34 2.08 -42.70
CA GLU A 2 20.25 2.05 -41.25
C GLU A 2 19.01 1.23 -40.88
N ASP A 3 19.23 0.34 -39.94
CA ASP A 3 18.50 -0.90 -39.75
C ASP A 3 17.01 -0.69 -39.43
N LEU A 4 16.15 -1.05 -40.38
CA LEU A 4 14.69 -0.97 -40.23
C LEU A 4 14.20 -1.86 -39.08
N THR A 5 14.94 -2.93 -38.77
CA THR A 5 14.73 -3.82 -37.63
C THR A 5 14.98 -3.12 -36.31
N VAL A 6 16.13 -2.47 -36.09
CA VAL A 6 16.41 -1.65 -34.89
C VAL A 6 15.41 -0.49 -34.72
N ARG A 7 14.93 0.10 -35.82
CA ARG A 7 13.89 1.14 -35.75
C ARG A 7 12.52 0.57 -35.38
N SER A 8 12.21 -0.65 -35.81
CA SER A 8 10.98 -1.36 -35.45
C SER A 8 11.01 -1.88 -34.00
N GLU A 9 12.17 -2.36 -33.54
CA GLU A 9 12.40 -2.78 -32.15
C GLU A 9 12.32 -1.58 -31.21
N ARG A 10 12.95 -0.43 -31.53
CA ARG A 10 12.75 0.80 -30.73
C ARG A 10 11.31 1.31 -30.74
N ARG A 11 10.56 1.07 -31.82
CA ARG A 11 9.12 1.40 -31.89
C ARG A 11 8.24 0.41 -31.12
N GLN A 12 8.64 -0.86 -31.01
CA GLN A 12 7.96 -1.90 -30.23
C GLN A 12 8.29 -1.77 -28.74
N VAL A 13 9.55 -1.56 -28.37
CA VAL A 13 9.97 -1.24 -26.99
C VAL A 13 9.28 0.03 -26.47
N GLY A 14 8.97 1.00 -27.34
CA GLY A 14 8.15 2.17 -27.00
C GLY A 14 6.62 1.95 -27.04
N ARG A 15 6.15 0.83 -27.57
CA ARG A 15 4.71 0.42 -27.62
C ARG A 15 4.34 -0.60 -26.55
N ASP A 16 5.33 -1.35 -26.10
CA ASP A 16 5.23 -2.44 -25.13
C ASP A 16 5.65 -2.02 -23.73
N ALA A 17 5.88 -0.71 -23.48
CA ALA A 17 5.79 -0.17 -22.14
C ALA A 17 4.31 -0.24 -21.71
N PRO A 18 3.92 -1.15 -20.79
CA PRO A 18 2.72 -0.89 -20.02
C PRO A 18 3.11 0.30 -19.12
N THR A 19 2.39 1.38 -19.15
CA THR A 19 1.06 1.28 -18.58
C THR A 19 0.10 2.18 -19.32
N LYS A 20 -0.91 1.56 -19.92
CA LYS A 20 -2.07 2.34 -20.32
C LYS A 20 -2.69 2.89 -19.02
N LEU A 21 -3.09 4.15 -19.04
CA LEU A 21 -3.59 4.87 -17.85
C LEU A 21 -4.66 4.07 -17.06
N ASP A 22 -5.43 3.23 -17.75
CA ASP A 22 -6.38 2.28 -17.20
C ASP A 22 -5.76 1.26 -16.24
N ASP A 23 -4.59 0.69 -16.54
CA ASP A 23 -3.93 -0.27 -15.64
C ASP A 23 -3.43 0.41 -14.35
N LEU A 24 -2.88 1.63 -14.47
CA LEU A 24 -2.47 2.44 -13.31
C LEU A 24 -3.64 2.79 -12.41
N LEU A 25 -4.73 3.26 -13.02
CA LEU A 25 -5.94 3.65 -12.28
C LEU A 25 -6.60 2.43 -11.63
N TYR A 26 -6.58 1.28 -12.31
CA TYR A 26 -7.05 0.03 -11.75
C TYR A 26 -6.23 -0.35 -10.51
N ASP A 27 -4.91 -0.40 -10.61
CA ASP A 27 -4.03 -0.77 -9.49
C ASP A 27 -4.16 0.19 -8.31
N ALA A 28 -4.22 1.50 -8.58
CA ALA A 28 -4.41 2.51 -7.54
C ALA A 28 -5.76 2.33 -6.83
N PHE A 29 -6.85 2.13 -7.58
CA PHE A 29 -8.19 1.97 -7.00
C PHE A 29 -8.31 0.70 -6.17
N TYR A 30 -7.84 -0.44 -6.68
CA TYR A 30 -7.92 -1.71 -5.95
C TYR A 30 -6.99 -1.74 -4.74
N SER A 31 -5.81 -1.11 -4.84
CA SER A 31 -4.92 -0.94 -3.69
C SER A 31 -5.55 -0.08 -2.60
N ALA A 32 -6.22 1.02 -2.97
CA ALA A 32 -6.99 1.84 -2.03
C ALA A 32 -8.11 1.02 -1.37
N ALA A 33 -8.90 0.30 -2.17
CA ALA A 33 -10.03 -0.46 -1.69
C ALA A 33 -9.61 -1.59 -0.74
N ILE A 34 -8.63 -2.41 -1.12
CA ILE A 34 -8.20 -3.57 -0.33
C ILE A 34 -7.38 -3.11 0.86
N GLY A 35 -6.38 -2.26 0.61
CA GLY A 35 -5.48 -1.76 1.64
C GLY A 35 -6.24 -1.01 2.74
N GLY A 36 -7.03 -0.02 2.30
CA GLY A 36 -7.83 0.80 3.21
C GLY A 36 -8.90 0.00 3.96
N SER A 37 -9.57 -0.95 3.30
CA SER A 37 -10.62 -1.75 3.96
C SER A 37 -10.05 -2.74 4.97
N VAL A 38 -8.95 -3.43 4.64
CA VAL A 38 -8.33 -4.41 5.57
C VAL A 38 -7.84 -3.72 6.83
N LEU A 39 -7.12 -2.60 6.68
CA LEU A 39 -6.62 -1.85 7.84
C LEU A 39 -7.77 -1.22 8.64
N GLY A 40 -8.75 -0.64 7.94
CA GLY A 40 -9.93 -0.04 8.56
C GLY A 40 -10.76 -1.04 9.35
N LEU A 41 -11.01 -2.23 8.79
CA LEU A 41 -11.74 -3.31 9.47
C LEU A 41 -10.96 -3.87 10.66
N PHE A 42 -9.63 -3.98 10.54
CA PHE A 42 -8.78 -4.42 11.65
C PHE A 42 -8.91 -3.46 12.85
N PHE A 43 -8.75 -2.16 12.63
CA PHE A 43 -8.89 -1.19 13.73
C PHE A 43 -10.31 -1.06 14.23
N LEU A 44 -11.32 -1.16 13.35
CA LEU A 44 -12.71 -1.22 13.79
C LEU A 44 -12.95 -2.41 14.73
N LEU A 45 -12.41 -3.59 14.43
CA LEU A 45 -12.52 -4.75 15.30
C LEU A 45 -11.83 -4.52 16.64
N VAL A 46 -10.59 -3.98 16.62
CA VAL A 46 -9.84 -3.64 17.85
C VAL A 46 -10.65 -2.67 18.72
N ASP A 47 -11.21 -1.63 18.11
CA ASP A 47 -11.99 -0.58 18.76
C ASP A 47 -13.30 -1.13 19.36
N VAL A 48 -14.01 -1.98 18.61
CA VAL A 48 -15.24 -2.64 19.09
C VAL A 48 -14.94 -3.55 20.28
N VAL A 49 -13.86 -4.34 20.21
CA VAL A 49 -13.44 -5.21 21.33
C VAL A 49 -13.05 -4.39 22.57
N ALA A 50 -12.51 -3.19 22.38
CA ALA A 50 -12.22 -2.24 23.46
C ALA A 50 -13.46 -1.47 23.96
N GLY A 51 -14.64 -1.67 23.38
CA GLY A 51 -15.88 -0.99 23.76
C GLY A 51 -16.02 0.44 23.24
N GLN A 52 -15.16 0.88 22.31
CA GLN A 52 -15.16 2.22 21.74
C GLN A 52 -15.05 2.20 20.21
N PRO A 53 -16.12 1.82 19.48
CA PRO A 53 -16.09 1.70 18.02
C PRO A 53 -15.63 3.00 17.33
N PHE A 54 -14.70 2.90 16.38
CA PHE A 54 -14.09 4.04 15.66
C PHE A 54 -13.20 4.98 16.50
N TYR A 55 -12.80 4.57 17.71
CA TYR A 55 -11.87 5.35 18.52
C TYR A 55 -10.56 5.63 17.80
N THR A 56 -9.92 4.63 17.18
CA THR A 56 -8.63 4.80 16.51
C THR A 56 -8.67 5.85 15.39
N PRO A 57 -9.58 5.78 14.39
CA PRO A 57 -9.66 6.82 13.36
C PRO A 57 -10.10 8.18 13.92
N SER A 58 -10.94 8.21 14.96
CA SER A 58 -11.32 9.46 15.65
C SER A 58 -10.12 10.12 16.34
N LEU A 59 -9.31 9.33 17.05
CA LEU A 59 -8.06 9.77 17.69
C LEU A 59 -7.10 10.36 16.67
N MET A 60 -6.81 9.62 15.59
CA MET A 60 -5.93 10.08 14.52
C MET A 60 -6.44 11.40 13.92
N GLY A 61 -7.73 11.47 13.59
CA GLY A 61 -8.32 12.67 13.03
C GLY A 61 -8.28 13.85 14.00
N SER A 62 -8.54 13.64 15.30
CA SER A 62 -8.51 14.70 16.31
C SER A 62 -7.12 15.30 16.47
N VAL A 63 -6.09 14.45 16.50
CA VAL A 63 -4.70 14.94 16.57
C VAL A 63 -4.31 15.63 15.27
N LEU A 64 -4.60 15.02 14.11
CA LEU A 64 -4.16 15.53 12.82
C LEU A 64 -4.85 16.84 12.41
N PHE A 65 -6.18 16.91 12.55
CA PHE A 65 -6.97 18.03 12.03
C PHE A 65 -7.24 19.11 13.06
N LEU A 66 -7.25 18.77 14.35
CA LEU A 66 -7.51 19.74 15.43
C LEU A 66 -6.28 20.06 16.28
N GLY A 67 -5.16 19.36 16.09
CA GLY A 67 -3.95 19.58 16.87
C GLY A 67 -4.09 19.18 18.35
N MET A 68 -5.04 18.31 18.67
CA MET A 68 -5.23 17.82 20.04
C MET A 68 -4.06 16.92 20.45
N THR A 69 -3.78 16.84 21.75
CA THR A 69 -2.94 15.75 22.27
C THR A 69 -3.78 14.48 22.40
N PRO A 70 -3.18 13.28 22.27
CA PRO A 70 -3.91 12.02 22.39
C PRO A 70 -4.74 11.90 23.69
N GLU A 71 -4.20 12.40 24.80
CA GLU A 71 -4.84 12.32 26.13
C GLU A 71 -6.07 13.24 26.26
N ALA A 72 -6.16 14.28 25.41
CA ALA A 72 -7.30 15.20 25.40
C ALA A 72 -8.49 14.66 24.59
N VAL A 73 -8.32 13.55 23.85
CA VAL A 73 -9.38 12.95 23.05
C VAL A 73 -10.26 12.06 23.91
N THR A 74 -11.38 12.61 24.36
CA THR A 74 -12.36 11.90 25.21
C THR A 74 -13.57 11.38 24.44
N ASP A 75 -13.93 12.04 23.33
CA ASP A 75 -15.14 11.76 22.57
C ASP A 75 -14.83 11.20 21.16
N ILE A 76 -15.72 10.34 20.68
CA ILE A 76 -15.65 9.77 19.33
C ILE A 76 -16.32 10.73 18.34
N ARG A 77 -15.56 11.23 17.38
CA ARG A 77 -15.99 12.27 16.42
C ARG A 77 -16.09 11.68 15.01
N LEU A 78 -17.30 11.30 14.60
CA LEU A 78 -17.53 10.62 13.32
C LEU A 78 -17.23 11.51 12.08
N ASP A 79 -17.32 12.83 12.23
CA ASP A 79 -16.85 13.79 11.22
C ASP A 79 -15.36 13.61 10.92
N LEU A 80 -14.54 13.42 11.96
CA LEU A 80 -13.10 13.18 11.78
C LEU A 80 -12.78 11.78 11.29
N VAL A 81 -13.57 10.78 11.71
CA VAL A 81 -13.46 9.43 11.18
C VAL A 81 -13.63 9.46 9.66
N ALA A 82 -14.61 10.22 9.15
CA ALA A 82 -14.81 10.40 7.71
C ALA A 82 -13.60 11.05 7.04
N TYR A 83 -13.08 12.16 7.57
CA TYR A 83 -11.91 12.84 7.00
C TYR A 83 -10.66 11.98 6.98
N VAL A 84 -10.36 11.28 8.09
CA VAL A 84 -9.21 10.39 8.15
C VAL A 84 -9.38 9.19 7.23
N THR A 85 -10.62 8.69 7.05
CA THR A 85 -10.91 7.60 6.10
C THR A 85 -10.66 8.05 4.66
N MET A 86 -11.07 9.27 4.28
CA MET A 86 -10.78 9.80 2.94
C MET A 86 -9.28 9.95 2.70
N LEU A 87 -8.55 10.51 3.67
CA LEU A 87 -7.09 10.63 3.61
C LEU A 87 -6.41 9.26 3.51
N HIS A 88 -6.90 8.29 4.27
CA HIS A 88 -6.43 6.91 4.30
C HIS A 88 -6.62 6.22 2.94
N MET A 89 -7.80 6.33 2.32
CA MET A 89 -8.04 5.80 0.97
C MET A 89 -7.13 6.46 -0.08
N GLY A 90 -6.93 7.78 0.01
CA GLY A 90 -6.02 8.51 -0.86
C GLY A 90 -4.57 8.05 -0.70
N ALA A 91 -4.11 7.85 0.53
CA ALA A 91 -2.77 7.35 0.83
C ALA A 91 -2.54 5.94 0.27
N PHE A 92 -3.48 5.01 0.48
CA PHE A 92 -3.36 3.66 -0.09
C PHE A 92 -3.45 3.65 -1.61
N GLY A 93 -4.23 4.54 -2.22
CA GLY A 93 -4.26 4.71 -3.68
C GLY A 93 -2.91 5.18 -4.22
N ALA A 94 -2.30 6.19 -3.59
CA ALA A 94 -0.98 6.70 -3.96
C ALA A 94 0.13 5.64 -3.75
N LEU A 95 0.08 4.90 -2.65
CA LEU A 95 1.00 3.79 -2.38
C LEU A 95 0.85 2.66 -3.41
N GLY A 96 -0.39 2.29 -3.75
CA GLY A 96 -0.68 1.30 -4.79
C GLY A 96 -0.15 1.71 -6.17
N LEU A 97 -0.36 2.97 -6.52
CA LEU A 97 0.17 3.56 -7.74
C LEU A 97 1.71 3.48 -7.79
N GLY A 98 2.38 3.91 -6.72
CA GLY A 98 3.85 3.84 -6.62
C GLY A 98 4.38 2.41 -6.65
N LEU A 99 3.66 1.48 -6.00
CA LEU A 99 3.98 0.04 -6.02
C LEU A 99 3.87 -0.53 -7.44
N SER A 100 2.80 -0.22 -8.18
CA SER A 100 2.61 -0.70 -9.55
C SER A 100 3.78 -0.29 -10.46
N ILE A 101 4.20 0.99 -10.37
CA ILE A 101 5.36 1.50 -11.11
C ILE A 101 6.66 0.78 -10.69
N LEU A 102 6.87 0.60 -9.39
CA LEU A 102 8.10 -0.01 -8.89
C LEU A 102 8.17 -1.52 -9.19
N VAL A 103 7.05 -2.22 -9.13
CA VAL A 103 6.94 -3.65 -9.47
C VAL A 103 7.28 -3.86 -10.94
N TYR A 104 6.81 -2.99 -11.84
CA TYR A 104 7.17 -3.05 -13.26
C TYR A 104 8.70 -3.00 -13.46
N GLU A 105 9.38 -2.05 -12.82
CA GLU A 105 10.84 -1.92 -12.88
C GLU A 105 11.59 -3.13 -12.30
N VAL A 106 11.02 -3.73 -11.24
CA VAL A 106 11.60 -4.86 -10.51
C VAL A 106 11.38 -6.19 -11.24
N GLU A 107 10.20 -6.39 -11.86
CA GLU A 107 9.89 -7.56 -12.68
C GLU A 107 10.83 -7.67 -13.89
N LEU A 108 11.28 -6.53 -14.41
CA LEU A 108 12.22 -6.47 -15.53
C LEU A 108 13.67 -6.81 -15.14
N HIS A 109 14.08 -6.57 -13.88
CA HIS A 109 15.51 -6.56 -13.54
C HIS A 109 15.93 -7.39 -12.32
N SER A 110 15.01 -7.96 -11.53
CA SER A 110 15.34 -8.55 -10.23
C SER A 110 15.16 -10.06 -10.13
N HIS A 111 16.21 -10.76 -9.68
CA HIS A 111 16.18 -12.21 -9.42
C HIS A 111 15.53 -12.62 -8.08
N HIS A 112 15.16 -11.65 -7.22
CA HIS A 112 14.65 -11.90 -5.86
C HIS A 112 13.42 -11.04 -5.49
N PRO A 113 12.25 -11.28 -6.09
CA PRO A 113 11.05 -10.44 -5.91
C PRO A 113 10.58 -10.33 -4.46
N ALA A 114 10.66 -11.42 -3.67
CA ALA A 114 10.26 -11.40 -2.26
C ALA A 114 11.09 -10.41 -1.41
N ARG A 115 12.40 -10.28 -1.69
CA ARG A 115 13.27 -9.35 -0.97
C ARG A 115 12.88 -7.91 -1.27
N VAL A 116 12.52 -7.61 -2.50
CA VAL A 116 12.13 -6.25 -2.92
C VAL A 116 10.80 -5.85 -2.26
N VAL A 117 9.79 -6.73 -2.29
CA VAL A 117 8.51 -6.47 -1.61
C VAL A 117 8.72 -6.26 -0.11
N THR A 118 9.59 -7.07 0.51
CA THR A 118 9.92 -6.92 1.94
C THR A 118 10.60 -5.59 2.23
N LEU A 119 11.61 -5.20 1.44
CA LEU A 119 12.30 -3.92 1.61
C LEU A 119 11.35 -2.74 1.41
N LEU A 120 10.47 -2.82 0.42
CA LEU A 120 9.47 -1.79 0.17
C LEU A 120 8.49 -1.66 1.34
N PHE A 121 8.01 -2.78 1.87
CA PHE A 121 7.18 -2.78 3.08
C PHE A 121 7.91 -2.08 4.24
N LEU A 122 9.18 -2.40 4.48
CA LEU A 122 9.96 -1.76 5.55
C LEU A 122 10.16 -0.25 5.32
N VAL A 123 10.38 0.18 4.08
CA VAL A 123 10.51 1.61 3.75
C VAL A 123 9.18 2.34 3.94
N ILE A 124 8.06 1.75 3.51
CA ILE A 124 6.72 2.32 3.68
C ILE A 124 6.35 2.37 5.16
N GLU A 125 6.56 1.28 5.89
CA GLU A 125 6.29 1.19 7.34
C GLU A 125 7.13 2.21 8.11
N GLY A 126 8.43 2.28 7.84
CA GLY A 126 9.32 3.25 8.46
C GLY A 126 8.92 4.69 8.12
N GLY A 127 8.60 4.95 6.85
CA GLY A 127 8.11 6.25 6.41
C GLY A 127 6.79 6.64 7.07
N PHE A 128 5.86 5.69 7.23
CA PHE A 128 4.61 5.89 7.96
C PHE A 128 4.88 6.21 9.43
N LEU A 129 5.72 5.44 10.13
CA LEU A 129 6.01 5.65 11.54
C LEU A 129 6.69 7.00 11.79
N ILE A 130 7.63 7.39 10.95
CA ILE A 130 8.27 8.71 11.00
C ILE A 130 7.22 9.80 10.77
N SER A 131 6.45 9.69 9.68
CA SER A 131 5.43 10.69 9.33
C SER A 131 4.38 10.82 10.44
N ALA A 132 3.92 9.70 10.99
CA ALA A 132 2.95 9.68 12.07
C ALA A 132 3.48 10.39 13.32
N ASN A 133 4.75 10.21 13.70
CA ASN A 133 5.34 10.93 14.83
C ASN A 133 5.55 12.42 14.58
N VAL A 134 5.76 12.82 13.31
CA VAL A 134 5.92 14.23 12.92
C VAL A 134 4.57 14.95 12.90
N PHE A 135 3.56 14.36 12.24
CA PHE A 135 2.26 15.02 12.01
C PHE A 135 1.22 14.71 13.08
N MET A 136 1.37 13.61 13.81
CA MET A 136 0.46 13.19 14.88
C MET A 136 1.25 12.73 16.13
N PRO A 137 1.97 13.66 16.80
CA PRO A 137 2.81 13.32 17.95
C PRO A 137 2.04 12.54 19.02
N GLY A 138 2.63 11.46 19.52
CA GLY A 138 2.05 10.63 20.58
C GLY A 138 1.00 9.61 20.12
N VAL A 139 0.45 9.73 18.90
CA VAL A 139 -0.60 8.80 18.41
C VAL A 139 -0.09 7.37 18.27
N VAL A 140 1.16 7.16 17.84
CA VAL A 140 1.76 5.82 17.75
C VAL A 140 1.84 5.14 19.12
N ALA A 141 2.16 5.90 20.17
CA ALA A 141 2.20 5.39 21.53
C ALA A 141 0.79 5.10 22.07
N ALA A 142 -0.18 5.98 21.80
CA ALA A 142 -1.57 5.83 22.22
C ALA A 142 -2.28 4.62 21.57
N ILE A 143 -2.09 4.43 20.27
CA ILE A 143 -2.63 3.26 19.54
C ILE A 143 -1.88 1.99 19.95
N GLY A 144 -0.55 2.09 20.07
CA GLY A 144 0.36 1.00 20.36
C GLY A 144 0.99 0.43 19.09
N PHE A 145 2.33 0.49 19.03
CA PHE A 145 3.14 0.01 17.91
C PHE A 145 2.78 -1.41 17.46
N GLY A 146 2.55 -2.34 18.40
CA GLY A 146 2.21 -3.73 18.07
C GLY A 146 0.93 -3.87 17.24
N ARG A 147 -0.09 -3.06 17.52
CA ARG A 147 -1.36 -3.08 16.76
C ARG A 147 -1.17 -2.52 15.37
N ILE A 148 -0.43 -1.42 15.26
CA ILE A 148 -0.05 -0.80 13.97
C ILE A 148 0.66 -1.82 13.09
N LEU A 149 1.70 -2.47 13.62
CA LEU A 149 2.48 -3.45 12.88
C LEU A 149 1.63 -4.63 12.40
N VAL A 150 0.77 -5.18 13.26
CA VAL A 150 -0.13 -6.28 12.89
C VAL A 150 -1.10 -5.85 11.78
N GLY A 151 -1.73 -4.68 11.92
CA GLY A 151 -2.63 -4.14 10.90
C GLY A 151 -1.93 -3.94 9.55
N ASN A 152 -0.74 -3.37 9.56
CA ASN A 152 0.02 -3.09 8.34
C ASN A 152 0.52 -4.37 7.67
N VAL A 153 0.97 -5.37 8.43
CA VAL A 153 1.34 -6.69 7.89
C VAL A 153 0.13 -7.41 7.27
N LEU A 154 -1.03 -7.40 7.94
CA LEU A 154 -2.26 -7.98 7.39
C LEU A 154 -2.64 -7.31 6.07
N THR A 155 -2.54 -5.99 6.03
CA THR A 155 -2.87 -5.18 4.87
C THR A 155 -1.92 -5.45 3.70
N ALA A 156 -0.62 -5.41 3.94
CA ALA A 156 0.40 -5.72 2.94
C ALA A 156 0.22 -7.15 2.40
N THR A 157 -0.06 -8.11 3.28
CA THR A 157 -0.33 -9.50 2.89
C THR A 157 -1.56 -9.59 1.98
N ALA A 158 -2.66 -8.93 2.34
CA ALA A 158 -3.88 -8.93 1.53
C ALA A 158 -3.66 -8.30 0.14
N MET A 159 -2.92 -7.20 0.07
CA MET A 159 -2.58 -6.55 -1.20
C MET A 159 -1.70 -7.44 -2.08
N VAL A 160 -0.66 -8.06 -1.52
CA VAL A 160 0.21 -9.00 -2.24
C VAL A 160 -0.61 -10.19 -2.77
N LEU A 161 -1.43 -10.82 -1.93
CA LEU A 161 -2.31 -11.92 -2.32
C LEU A 161 -3.26 -11.54 -3.45
N PHE A 162 -3.82 -10.33 -3.40
CA PHE A 162 -4.68 -9.83 -4.47
C PHE A 162 -3.93 -9.66 -5.78
N MET A 163 -2.79 -8.97 -5.79
CA MET A 163 -2.01 -8.74 -7.02
C MET A 163 -1.57 -10.05 -7.67
N LEU A 164 -1.17 -11.03 -6.87
CA LEU A 164 -0.78 -12.36 -7.37
C LEU A 164 -1.95 -13.10 -8.02
N LYS A 165 -3.14 -13.00 -7.43
CA LYS A 165 -4.35 -13.63 -7.98
C LYS A 165 -4.85 -12.92 -9.22
N SER A 166 -4.72 -11.59 -9.31
CA SER A 166 -5.26 -10.78 -10.40
C SER A 166 -4.34 -10.74 -11.62
N HIS A 167 -3.01 -10.69 -11.45
CA HIS A 167 -2.09 -10.40 -12.55
C HIS A 167 -1.40 -11.62 -13.17
N ASN A 168 -0.98 -12.65 -12.41
CA ASN A 168 -0.34 -13.82 -13.01
C ASN A 168 -0.26 -15.03 -12.05
N PRO A 169 -0.92 -16.17 -12.33
CA PRO A 169 -0.84 -17.36 -11.46
C PRO A 169 0.58 -17.94 -11.35
N LYS A 170 1.49 -17.63 -12.28
CA LYS A 170 2.92 -18.03 -12.20
C LYS A 170 3.79 -17.05 -11.40
N ALA A 171 3.28 -15.88 -11.02
CA ALA A 171 3.99 -14.96 -10.13
C ALA A 171 4.17 -15.58 -8.73
N TRP A 172 3.28 -16.49 -8.33
CA TRP A 172 3.38 -17.15 -7.03
C TRP A 172 4.63 -18.02 -6.91
N ASP A 173 4.90 -18.80 -7.94
CA ASP A 173 6.07 -19.67 -8.08
C ASP A 173 7.37 -18.84 -8.15
N ARG A 174 7.31 -17.62 -8.73
CA ARG A 174 8.45 -16.68 -8.76
C ARG A 174 8.73 -16.02 -7.41
N LEU A 175 7.70 -15.67 -6.66
CA LEU A 175 7.85 -15.07 -5.33
C LEU A 175 8.51 -16.07 -4.35
N LEU A 176 8.17 -17.35 -4.46
CA LEU A 176 8.71 -18.42 -3.63
C LEU A 176 10.05 -18.99 -4.14
N HIS A 177 10.28 -19.06 -5.46
CA HIS A 177 11.41 -19.80 -6.04
C HIS A 177 12.39 -19.00 -6.90
N GLY A 178 12.13 -17.70 -7.18
CA GLY A 178 13.09 -16.80 -7.85
C GLY A 178 13.48 -17.15 -9.29
N LYS A 179 12.73 -18.01 -10.00
CA LYS A 179 13.10 -18.46 -11.36
C LYS A 179 12.61 -17.48 -12.44
N PRO A 180 13.47 -16.96 -13.33
CA PRO A 180 13.04 -16.13 -14.45
C PRO A 180 12.31 -16.97 -15.51
N ILE A 181 11.32 -16.38 -16.17
CA ILE A 181 10.64 -17.00 -17.33
C ILE A 181 11.59 -16.93 -18.52
N LYS A 182 11.88 -18.09 -19.16
CA LYS A 182 12.54 -18.09 -20.46
C LYS A 182 11.67 -17.34 -21.46
N PRO A 183 12.19 -16.34 -22.19
CA PRO A 183 11.43 -15.70 -23.24
C PRO A 183 10.99 -16.77 -24.25
N ILE A 184 9.70 -16.77 -24.57
CA ILE A 184 9.20 -17.51 -25.73
C ILE A 184 9.60 -16.63 -26.92
N TYR A 185 10.51 -17.16 -27.74
CA TYR A 185 11.07 -16.56 -28.95
C TYR A 185 10.00 -15.93 -29.84
#